data_AF-K6UNX5-F1
#
_entry.id   AF-K6UNX5-F1
#
_cell.length_a   1.000
_cell.length_b   1.000
_cell.length_c   1.000
_cell.angle_alpha   90.00
_cell.angle_beta   90.00
_cell.angle_gamma   90.00
#
_symmetry.space_group_name_H-M   'P 1'
#
loop_
_entity.id
_entity.type
_entity.pdbx_description
1 polymer ?
#
loop_
_entity_poly.entity_id
_entity_poly.type
_entity_poly.pdbx_seq_one_letter_code
_entity_poly.pdbx_strand_id
1 'polypeptide(L)'
;MCNYTFKSKVVGEIHKEDHFDKVCRVAYNYLSSLGFNNDKVMDEGCKYLYYGIYNNILKNEECNYDKLRFYKMLLNEYFENSGTWLSYESYTDNMHKHIDEKNNDLMEMYDNFYNFMNSLNNQKGIPCKYAEKCINIYKECMKKCQTNDEWFCLQLEDFKKRHYQYMEDYFPCNTLQNFFPYIGRSKQKVIILTPIIPITLILSILYILYKVSTNNIY
;
A
#
# COMPACT_ATOMS: atom_id res chain seq x y z
N MET A 1 17.05 -14.97 -3.33
CA MET A 1 16.77 -13.65 -2.73
C MET A 1 16.65 -13.74 -1.21
N CYS A 2 16.99 -12.67 -0.48
CA CYS A 2 17.12 -12.66 1.00
C CYS A 2 18.18 -13.62 1.54
N ASN A 3 19.26 -13.85 0.77
CA ASN A 3 20.36 -14.71 1.18
C ASN A 3 21.39 -13.93 2.03
N TYR A 4 22.35 -14.67 2.60
CA TYR A 4 23.41 -14.09 3.43
C TYR A 4 24.20 -12.98 2.72
N THR A 5 24.53 -13.16 1.44
CA THR A 5 25.31 -12.20 0.66
C THR A 5 24.60 -10.86 0.52
N PHE A 6 23.32 -10.89 0.13
CA PHE A 6 22.50 -9.68 0.03
C PHE A 6 22.26 -9.04 1.40
N LYS A 7 21.97 -9.86 2.42
CA LYS A 7 21.81 -9.41 3.80
C LYS A 7 23.07 -8.68 4.29
N SER A 8 24.24 -9.27 4.09
CA SER A 8 25.53 -8.66 4.45
C SER A 8 25.77 -7.33 3.75
N LYS A 9 25.49 -7.24 2.44
CA LYS A 9 25.57 -5.99 1.67
C LYS A 9 24.66 -4.90 2.25
N VAL A 10 23.39 -5.22 2.49
CA VAL A 10 22.41 -4.25 3.01
C VAL A 10 22.75 -3.84 4.44
N VAL A 11 23.02 -4.80 5.34
CA VAL A 11 23.37 -4.52 6.73
C VAL A 11 24.67 -3.75 6.85
N GLY A 12 25.63 -3.98 5.95
CA GLY A 12 26.85 -3.18 5.86
C GLY A 12 26.60 -1.71 5.50
N GLU A 13 25.49 -1.40 4.82
CA GLU A 13 25.13 -0.02 4.44
C GLU A 13 24.18 0.66 5.42
N ILE A 14 23.19 -0.06 5.97
CA ILE A 14 22.14 0.56 6.82
C ILE A 14 22.22 0.18 8.30
N HIS A 15 23.12 -0.74 8.67
CA HIS A 15 23.38 -1.20 10.04
C HIS A 15 22.13 -1.63 10.84
N LYS A 16 21.13 -2.23 10.17
CA LYS A 16 19.85 -2.66 10.75
C LYS A 16 19.43 -4.03 10.25
N GLU A 17 20.03 -5.06 10.84
CA GLU A 17 19.82 -6.47 10.48
C GLU A 17 18.38 -6.94 10.71
N ASP A 18 17.79 -6.54 11.82
CA ASP A 18 16.43 -6.88 12.21
C ASP A 18 15.38 -6.25 11.28
N HIS A 19 15.62 -5.02 10.80
CA HIS A 19 14.76 -4.38 9.78
C HIS A 19 14.82 -5.14 8.45
N PHE A 20 16.02 -5.57 8.04
CA PHE A 20 16.19 -6.38 6.84
C PHE A 20 15.39 -7.69 6.96
N ASP A 21 15.52 -8.41 8.07
CA ASP A 21 14.85 -9.70 8.26
C ASP A 21 13.31 -9.56 8.30
N LYS A 22 12.79 -8.48 8.90
CA LYS A 22 11.36 -8.15 8.91
C LYS A 22 10.81 -7.88 7.51
N VAL A 23 11.58 -7.17 6.68
CA VAL A 23 11.10 -6.66 5.40
C VAL A 23 11.33 -7.63 4.26
N CYS A 24 12.51 -8.25 4.17
CA CYS A 24 12.96 -8.90 2.94
C CYS A 24 12.01 -10.01 2.48
N ARG A 25 11.54 -10.86 3.39
CA ARG A 25 10.63 -11.97 3.07
C ARG A 25 9.24 -11.47 2.64
N VAL A 26 8.72 -10.42 3.28
CA VAL A 26 7.43 -9.82 2.92
C VAL A 26 7.51 -9.18 1.56
N ALA A 27 8.56 -8.37 1.31
CA ALA A 27 8.81 -7.72 0.03
C ALA A 27 8.94 -8.73 -1.11
N TYR A 28 9.74 -9.79 -0.93
CA TYR A 28 9.93 -10.83 -1.94
C TYR A 28 8.62 -11.51 -2.34
N ASN A 29 7.87 -12.00 -1.35
CA ASN A 29 6.61 -12.71 -1.60
C ASN A 29 5.58 -11.78 -2.27
N TYR A 30 5.55 -10.53 -1.84
CA TYR A 30 4.66 -9.53 -2.39
C TYR A 30 4.97 -9.24 -3.86
N LEU A 31 6.22 -8.90 -4.17
CA LEU A 31 6.62 -8.59 -5.54
C LEU A 31 6.39 -9.79 -6.47
N SER A 32 6.66 -11.02 -5.98
CA SER A 32 6.40 -12.26 -6.72
C SER A 32 4.92 -12.49 -7.04
N SER A 33 4.01 -11.91 -6.25
CA SER A 33 2.58 -12.06 -6.44
C SER A 33 1.95 -11.02 -7.38
N LEU A 34 2.65 -9.91 -7.66
CA LEU A 34 2.14 -8.84 -8.52
C LEU A 34 1.98 -9.27 -9.97
N GLY A 35 2.80 -10.22 -10.44
CA GLY A 35 2.83 -10.69 -11.82
C GLY A 35 3.41 -9.64 -12.77
N PHE A 36 4.50 -9.96 -13.45
CA PHE A 36 5.33 -9.00 -14.22
C PHE A 36 4.74 -8.50 -15.56
N ASN A 37 3.51 -8.88 -15.90
CA ASN A 37 2.99 -8.67 -17.26
C ASN A 37 2.31 -7.30 -17.46
N ASN A 38 2.37 -6.41 -16.46
CA ASN A 38 1.71 -5.09 -16.52
C ASN A 38 2.50 -4.05 -15.71
N ASP A 39 3.15 -3.13 -16.42
CA ASP A 39 4.01 -2.09 -15.82
C ASP A 39 3.25 -1.20 -14.83
N LYS A 40 1.96 -0.92 -15.09
CA LYS A 40 1.13 -0.12 -14.17
C LYS A 40 0.81 -0.86 -12.87
N VAL A 41 0.61 -2.18 -12.94
CA VAL A 41 0.41 -3.03 -11.75
C VAL A 41 1.69 -3.04 -10.91
N MET A 42 2.83 -3.20 -11.57
CA MET A 42 4.14 -3.22 -10.91
C MET A 42 4.46 -1.88 -10.25
N ASP A 43 4.24 -0.77 -10.95
CA ASP A 43 4.51 0.58 -10.45
C ASP A 43 3.69 0.90 -9.19
N GLU A 44 2.37 0.70 -9.26
CA GLU A 44 1.47 0.91 -8.12
C GLU A 44 1.76 -0.06 -6.98
N GLY A 45 2.11 -1.32 -7.28
CA GLY A 45 2.43 -2.31 -6.28
C GLY A 45 3.71 -1.98 -5.53
N CYS A 46 4.74 -1.54 -6.23
CA CYS A 46 5.98 -1.12 -5.59
C CYS A 46 5.78 0.17 -4.77
N LYS A 47 4.94 1.13 -5.18
CA LYS A 47 4.60 2.28 -4.33
C LYS A 47 3.90 1.84 -3.03
N TYR A 48 2.94 0.94 -3.15
CA TYR A 48 2.20 0.44 -1.99
C TYR A 48 3.09 -0.39 -1.05
N LEU A 49 4.02 -1.18 -1.59
CA LEU A 49 5.00 -1.91 -0.80
C LEU A 49 5.88 -0.95 0.02
N TYR A 50 6.35 0.15 -0.55
CA TYR A 50 7.11 1.17 0.20
C TYR A 50 6.30 1.69 1.39
N TYR A 51 5.07 2.12 1.13
CA TYR A 51 4.17 2.61 2.16
C TYR A 51 3.94 1.54 3.25
N GLY A 52 3.66 0.28 2.87
CA GLY A 52 3.42 -0.80 3.83
C GLY A 52 4.63 -1.18 4.65
N ILE A 53 5.85 -1.13 4.08
CA ILE A 53 7.10 -1.35 4.83
C ILE A 53 7.20 -0.34 5.97
N TYR A 54 7.00 0.95 5.72
CA TYR A 54 7.28 1.97 6.72
C TYR A 54 6.10 2.31 7.63
N ASN A 55 4.86 2.12 7.17
CA ASN A 55 3.66 2.46 7.94
C ASN A 55 3.01 1.26 8.61
N ASN A 56 3.35 0.03 8.20
CA ASN A 56 2.80 -1.20 8.77
C ASN A 56 3.87 -2.13 9.37
N ILE A 57 4.93 -2.48 8.61
CA ILE A 57 5.95 -3.46 9.06
C ILE A 57 6.91 -2.83 10.09
N LEU A 58 7.51 -1.70 9.74
CA LEU A 58 8.50 -0.96 10.54
C LEU A 58 7.88 0.23 11.28
N LYS A 59 6.56 0.27 11.43
CA LYS A 59 5.81 1.41 11.98
C LYS A 59 6.34 1.93 13.31
N ASN A 60 6.74 1.01 14.19
CA ASN A 60 7.19 1.31 15.55
C ASN A 60 8.72 1.24 15.67
N GLU A 61 9.43 1.13 14.56
CA GLU A 61 10.87 0.96 14.51
C GLU A 61 11.56 2.27 14.16
N GLU A 62 12.68 2.54 14.82
CA GLU A 62 13.48 3.72 14.54
C GLU A 62 14.34 3.50 13.28
N CYS A 63 13.98 4.18 12.19
CA CYS A 63 14.66 4.09 10.91
C CYS A 63 15.70 5.22 10.75
N ASN A 64 16.87 5.07 11.39
CA ASN A 64 18.00 6.01 11.31
C ASN A 64 18.87 5.84 10.06
N TYR A 65 18.24 5.52 8.94
CA TYR A 65 18.89 5.33 7.65
C TYR A 65 17.98 5.86 6.54
N ASP A 66 18.54 6.05 5.35
CA ASP A 66 17.78 6.47 4.18
C ASP A 66 16.80 5.35 3.76
N LYS A 67 15.52 5.55 4.10
CA LYS A 67 14.40 4.65 3.79
C LYS A 67 14.28 4.38 2.29
N LEU A 68 14.52 5.39 1.47
CA LEU A 68 14.37 5.29 0.04
C LEU A 68 15.53 4.48 -0.55
N ARG A 69 16.75 4.71 -0.07
CA ARG A 69 17.92 3.92 -0.44
C ARG A 69 17.76 2.44 -0.05
N PHE A 70 17.36 2.15 1.18
CA PHE A 70 17.11 0.76 1.61
C PHE A 70 16.08 0.09 0.69
N TYR A 71 14.99 0.80 0.37
CA TYR A 71 13.95 0.27 -0.50
C TYR A 71 14.45 0.02 -1.93
N LYS A 72 15.26 0.92 -2.50
CA LYS A 72 15.90 0.72 -3.81
C LYS A 72 16.81 -0.51 -3.84
N MET A 73 17.54 -0.79 -2.76
CA MET A 73 18.38 -2.00 -2.66
C MET A 73 17.54 -3.27 -2.67
N LEU A 74 16.40 -3.28 -1.96
CA LEU A 74 15.45 -4.41 -1.97
C LEU A 74 14.89 -4.69 -3.36
N LEU A 75 14.49 -3.64 -4.08
CA LEU A 75 13.98 -3.78 -5.43
C LEU A 75 15.06 -4.22 -6.41
N ASN A 76 16.28 -3.68 -6.31
CA ASN A 76 17.39 -4.07 -7.18
C ASN A 76 17.63 -5.58 -7.11
N GLU A 77 17.80 -6.08 -5.90
CA GLU A 77 18.01 -7.51 -5.67
C GLU A 77 16.84 -8.33 -6.23
N TYR A 78 15.61 -7.85 -6.08
CA TYR A 78 14.45 -8.53 -6.65
C TYR A 78 14.53 -8.67 -8.15
N PHE A 79 14.72 -7.55 -8.86
CA PHE A 79 14.71 -7.53 -10.32
C PHE A 79 15.94 -8.21 -10.95
N GLU A 80 17.11 -8.15 -10.29
CA GLU A 80 18.30 -8.92 -10.68
C GLU A 80 18.03 -10.42 -10.64
N ASN A 81 17.43 -10.90 -9.54
CA ASN A 81 17.15 -12.33 -9.37
C ASN A 81 15.97 -12.82 -10.22
N SER A 82 15.01 -11.95 -10.56
CA SER A 82 13.84 -12.31 -11.36
C SER A 82 14.07 -12.21 -12.88
N GLY A 83 15.26 -11.77 -13.31
CA GLY A 83 15.61 -11.63 -14.74
C GLY A 83 14.84 -10.52 -15.46
N THR A 84 14.26 -9.58 -14.71
CA THR A 84 13.35 -8.53 -15.22
C THR A 84 14.04 -7.16 -15.27
N TRP A 85 15.33 -7.14 -15.63
CA TRP A 85 16.20 -5.95 -15.55
C TRP A 85 15.67 -4.70 -16.24
N LEU A 86 14.94 -4.86 -17.37
CA LEU A 86 14.39 -3.75 -18.15
C LEU A 86 13.36 -2.90 -17.39
N SER A 87 12.71 -3.43 -16.35
CA SER A 87 11.80 -2.64 -15.52
C SER A 87 12.51 -1.90 -14.39
N TYR A 88 13.73 -2.28 -13.97
CA TYR A 88 14.40 -1.70 -12.81
C TYR A 88 14.96 -0.30 -13.05
N GLU A 89 15.70 -0.08 -14.14
CA GLU A 89 16.31 1.23 -14.45
C GLU A 89 15.23 2.30 -14.69
N SER A 90 14.22 1.98 -15.51
CA SER A 90 13.05 2.85 -15.73
C SER A 90 12.27 3.14 -14.45
N TYR A 91 12.20 2.16 -13.53
CA TYR A 91 11.47 2.31 -12.28
C TYR A 91 12.22 3.15 -11.25
N THR A 92 13.52 2.92 -11.02
CA THR A 92 14.27 3.58 -9.95
C THR A 92 14.52 5.07 -10.14
N ASP A 93 14.55 5.53 -11.39
CA ASP A 93 14.62 6.95 -11.75
C ASP A 93 13.27 7.65 -11.51
N ASN A 94 12.16 7.00 -11.85
CA ASN A 94 10.81 7.55 -11.65
C ASN A 94 10.30 7.42 -10.20
N MET A 95 10.83 6.47 -9.43
CA MET A 95 10.37 6.18 -8.06
C MET A 95 10.53 7.37 -7.11
N HIS A 96 11.58 8.20 -7.26
CA HIS A 96 11.76 9.42 -6.45
C HIS A 96 10.63 10.44 -6.67
N LYS A 97 10.10 10.50 -7.89
CA LYS A 97 9.04 11.44 -8.26
C LYS A 97 7.68 11.04 -7.70
N HIS A 98 7.53 9.77 -7.30
CA HIS A 98 6.27 9.16 -6.92
C HIS A 98 6.31 8.46 -5.55
N ILE A 99 7.32 8.72 -4.72
CA ILE A 99 7.26 8.42 -3.28
C ILE A 99 7.26 9.76 -2.58
N ASP A 100 6.11 10.42 -2.62
CA ASP A 100 5.86 11.70 -1.97
C ASP A 100 4.74 11.56 -0.92
N GLU A 101 4.52 12.62 -0.16
CA GLU A 101 3.48 12.65 0.89
C GLU A 101 2.09 12.34 0.33
N LYS A 102 1.79 12.75 -0.91
CA LYS A 102 0.50 12.50 -1.56
C LYS A 102 0.27 11.00 -1.76
N ASN A 103 1.28 10.27 -2.21
CA ASN A 103 1.17 8.83 -2.38
C ASN A 103 1.02 8.10 -1.04
N ASN A 104 1.68 8.58 0.02
CA ASN A 104 1.45 8.04 1.36
C ASN A 104 0.00 8.25 1.83
N ASP A 105 -0.57 9.45 1.62
CA ASP A 105 -1.97 9.74 1.96
C ASP A 105 -2.93 8.83 1.18
N LEU A 106 -2.68 8.63 -0.12
CA LEU A 106 -3.49 7.76 -0.96
C LEU A 106 -3.46 6.31 -0.46
N MET A 107 -2.27 5.79 -0.15
CA MET A 107 -2.12 4.42 0.36
C MET A 107 -2.71 4.26 1.76
N GLU A 108 -2.56 5.24 2.66
CA GLU A 108 -3.18 5.22 3.99
C GLU A 108 -4.70 5.23 3.91
N MET A 109 -5.27 5.96 2.95
CA MET A 109 -6.69 5.96 2.68
C MET A 109 -7.18 4.55 2.27
N TYR A 110 -6.48 3.89 1.34
CA TYR A 110 -6.79 2.51 0.92
C TYR A 110 -6.66 1.51 2.07
N ASP A 111 -5.63 1.63 2.91
CA ASP A 111 -5.43 0.81 4.11
C ASP A 111 -6.60 0.92 5.10
N ASN A 112 -7.02 2.14 5.41
CA ASN A 112 -8.14 2.36 6.33
C ASN A 112 -9.44 1.83 5.74
N PHE A 113 -9.67 2.01 4.44
CA PHE A 113 -10.82 1.41 3.76
C PHE A 113 -10.81 -0.13 3.86
N TYR A 114 -9.68 -0.77 3.58
CA TYR A 114 -9.56 -2.23 3.69
C TYR A 114 -9.82 -2.71 5.13
N ASN A 115 -9.23 -2.05 6.13
CA ASN A 115 -9.44 -2.38 7.53
C ASN A 115 -10.89 -2.21 7.98
N PHE A 116 -11.60 -1.20 7.45
CA PHE A 116 -13.03 -1.05 7.65
C PHE A 116 -13.79 -2.27 7.12
N MET A 117 -13.58 -2.65 5.86
CA MET A 117 -14.23 -3.81 5.24
C MET A 117 -13.93 -5.12 5.98
N ASN A 118 -12.67 -5.32 6.36
CA ASN A 118 -12.26 -6.51 7.11
C ASN A 118 -12.90 -6.56 8.52
N SER A 119 -13.09 -5.40 9.15
CA SER A 119 -13.78 -5.30 10.46
C SER A 119 -15.27 -5.59 10.35
N LEU A 120 -15.92 -5.17 9.25
CA LEU A 120 -17.32 -5.51 8.96
C LEU A 120 -17.51 -7.03 8.80
N ASN A 121 -16.67 -7.67 7.98
CA ASN A 121 -16.80 -9.09 7.64
C ASN A 121 -16.49 -10.00 8.84
N ASN A 122 -15.51 -9.64 9.68
CA ASN A 122 -15.06 -10.48 10.78
C ASN A 122 -15.72 -10.16 12.14
N GLN A 123 -16.63 -9.18 12.20
CA GLN A 123 -17.26 -8.68 13.44
C GLN A 123 -16.25 -8.34 14.57
N LYS A 124 -15.02 -7.96 14.21
CA LYS A 124 -13.94 -7.65 15.14
C LYS A 124 -13.50 -6.19 14.96
N GLY A 125 -13.46 -5.43 16.06
CA GLY A 125 -12.98 -4.03 16.09
C GLY A 125 -14.09 -2.98 16.07
N ILE A 126 -13.70 -1.71 15.97
CA ILE A 126 -14.61 -0.56 15.83
C ILE A 126 -14.55 -0.10 14.36
N PRO A 127 -15.35 -0.69 13.44
CA PRO A 127 -15.26 -0.40 12.01
C PRO A 127 -15.25 1.11 11.71
N CYS A 128 -16.04 1.88 12.46
CA CYS A 128 -16.19 3.31 12.25
C CYS A 128 -14.90 4.12 12.42
N LYS A 129 -13.96 3.69 13.27
CA LYS A 129 -12.68 4.40 13.41
C LYS A 129 -11.86 4.38 12.12
N TYR A 130 -11.89 3.27 11.39
CA TYR A 130 -11.21 3.14 10.11
C TYR A 130 -11.92 3.95 9.03
N ALA A 131 -13.26 3.91 9.00
CA ALA A 131 -14.04 4.72 8.07
C ALA A 131 -13.83 6.23 8.30
N GLU A 132 -13.76 6.70 9.55
CA GLU A 132 -13.53 8.10 9.90
C GLU A 132 -12.16 8.58 9.40
N LYS A 133 -11.11 7.79 9.65
CA LYS A 133 -9.76 8.09 9.15
C LYS A 133 -9.72 8.14 7.64
N CYS A 134 -10.29 7.14 6.97
CA CYS A 134 -10.35 7.09 5.51
C CYS A 134 -10.99 8.36 4.93
N ILE A 135 -12.12 8.81 5.49
CA ILE A 135 -12.82 10.02 5.03
C ILE A 135 -12.00 11.28 5.27
N ASN A 136 -11.38 11.40 6.45
CA ASN A 136 -10.60 12.57 6.78
C ASN A 136 -9.41 12.72 5.83
N ILE A 137 -8.70 11.62 5.55
CA ILE A 137 -7.61 11.60 4.58
C ILE A 137 -8.14 11.96 3.19
N TYR A 138 -9.24 11.36 2.73
CA TYR A 138 -9.85 11.68 1.44
C TYR A 138 -10.18 13.18 1.31
N LYS A 139 -10.72 13.82 2.35
CA LYS A 139 -11.00 15.27 2.33
C LYS A 139 -9.74 16.11 2.17
N GLU A 140 -8.66 15.75 2.88
CA GLU A 140 -7.37 16.46 2.73
C GLU A 140 -6.78 16.24 1.33
N CYS A 141 -6.85 15.01 0.81
CA CYS A 141 -6.45 14.69 -0.57
C CYS A 141 -7.24 15.52 -1.60
N MET A 142 -8.56 15.66 -1.41
CA MET A 142 -9.42 16.47 -2.30
C MET A 142 -9.06 17.96 -2.30
N LYS A 143 -8.59 18.51 -1.17
CA LYS A 143 -8.07 19.89 -1.14
C LYS A 143 -6.79 20.02 -1.96
N LYS A 144 -5.88 19.05 -1.83
CA LYS A 144 -4.61 18.99 -2.59
C LYS A 144 -4.85 18.80 -4.11
N CYS A 145 -6.01 18.28 -4.49
CA CYS A 145 -6.40 18.11 -5.87
C CYS A 145 -6.74 19.39 -6.63
N GLN A 146 -7.07 20.47 -5.92
CA GLN A 146 -7.40 21.75 -6.55
C GLN A 146 -6.17 22.47 -7.12
N THR A 147 -4.95 21.93 -6.92
CA THR A 147 -3.68 22.64 -7.12
C THR A 147 -2.64 21.90 -8.00
N ASN A 148 -3.05 21.24 -9.11
CA ASN A 148 -2.22 20.77 -10.26
C ASN A 148 -1.85 19.28 -10.42
N ASP A 149 -2.27 18.34 -9.56
CA ASP A 149 -1.82 16.94 -9.73
C ASP A 149 -2.88 16.00 -10.34
N GLU A 150 -3.02 16.07 -11.67
CA GLU A 150 -4.09 15.40 -12.43
C GLU A 150 -4.15 13.89 -12.18
N TRP A 151 -3.00 13.22 -12.07
CA TRP A 151 -2.94 11.77 -11.84
C TRP A 151 -3.43 11.38 -10.44
N PHE A 152 -2.97 12.09 -9.40
CA PHE A 152 -3.40 11.85 -8.02
C PHE A 152 -4.91 12.06 -7.87
N CYS A 153 -5.46 13.06 -8.55
CA CYS A 153 -6.90 13.33 -8.56
C CYS A 153 -7.71 12.28 -9.30
N LEU A 154 -7.20 11.77 -10.43
CA LEU A 154 -7.80 10.64 -11.11
C LEU A 154 -7.89 9.42 -10.19
N GLN A 155 -6.86 9.14 -9.39
CA GLN A 155 -6.89 8.04 -8.41
C GLN A 155 -7.95 8.23 -7.31
N LEU A 156 -8.16 9.46 -6.83
CA LEU A 156 -9.21 9.78 -5.85
C LEU A 156 -10.61 9.68 -6.43
N GLU A 157 -10.81 10.09 -7.69
CA GLU A 157 -12.08 9.89 -8.39
C GLU A 157 -12.38 8.40 -8.56
N ASP A 158 -11.37 7.63 -8.91
CA ASP A 158 -11.43 6.19 -9.08
C ASP A 158 -11.78 5.48 -7.76
N PHE A 159 -11.16 5.90 -6.64
CA PHE A 159 -11.54 5.49 -5.29
C PHE A 159 -13.03 5.78 -5.04
N LYS A 160 -13.46 7.01 -5.27
CA LYS A 160 -14.86 7.44 -5.08
C LYS A 160 -15.84 6.57 -5.87
N LYS A 161 -15.58 6.31 -7.15
CA LYS A 161 -16.44 5.51 -8.05
C LYS A 161 -16.57 4.06 -7.60
N ARG A 162 -15.49 3.43 -7.14
CA ARG A 162 -15.50 2.01 -6.73
C ARG A 162 -16.18 1.79 -5.39
N HIS A 163 -15.93 2.67 -4.43
CA HIS A 163 -16.40 2.47 -3.06
C HIS A 163 -17.85 2.92 -2.85
N TYR A 164 -18.43 3.61 -3.84
CA TYR A 164 -19.88 3.82 -3.99
C TYR A 164 -20.69 2.50 -3.91
N GLN A 165 -20.24 1.42 -4.56
CA GLN A 165 -21.01 0.17 -4.67
C GLN A 165 -21.10 -0.63 -3.37
N TYR A 166 -20.09 -0.53 -2.49
CA TYR A 166 -20.03 -1.35 -1.27
C TYR A 166 -20.76 -0.72 -0.08
N MET A 167 -21.03 0.59 -0.13
CA MET A 167 -21.65 1.33 0.98
C MET A 167 -23.17 1.54 0.81
N GLU A 168 -23.75 1.16 -0.33
CA GLU A 168 -25.21 1.21 -0.52
C GLU A 168 -25.96 0.16 0.32
N ASP A 169 -25.35 -0.98 0.63
CA ASP A 169 -26.06 -2.13 1.22
C ASP A 169 -26.01 -2.19 2.77
N TYR A 170 -24.89 -1.81 3.41
CA TYR A 170 -24.78 -1.81 4.88
C TYR A 170 -23.62 -0.92 5.38
N PHE A 171 -23.94 0.09 6.20
CA PHE A 171 -22.95 0.99 6.78
C PHE A 171 -23.28 1.31 8.25
N PRO A 172 -22.55 0.73 9.23
CA PRO A 172 -22.93 0.82 10.65
C PRO A 172 -22.45 2.11 11.35
N CYS A 173 -22.00 3.13 10.60
CA CYS A 173 -21.36 4.32 11.15
C CYS A 173 -22.20 5.57 10.93
N ASN A 174 -23.22 5.76 11.79
CA ASN A 174 -24.25 6.81 11.68
C ASN A 174 -23.70 8.23 11.45
N THR A 175 -22.55 8.59 12.06
CA THR A 175 -21.93 9.92 11.94
C THR A 175 -21.34 10.20 10.56
N LEU A 176 -20.96 9.16 9.83
CA LEU A 176 -20.34 9.25 8.51
C LEU A 176 -21.34 9.02 7.38
N GLN A 177 -22.57 8.63 7.72
CA GLN A 177 -23.65 8.40 6.79
C GLN A 177 -24.04 9.65 6.00
N ASN A 178 -23.58 10.87 6.33
CA ASN A 178 -23.82 12.06 5.51
C ASN A 178 -22.72 12.34 4.47
N PHE A 179 -21.51 11.80 4.67
CA PHE A 179 -20.41 11.98 3.74
C PHE A 179 -20.55 11.10 2.49
N PHE A 180 -21.04 9.87 2.66
CA PHE A 180 -21.22 8.92 1.57
C PHE A 180 -22.43 9.20 0.64
N PRO A 181 -23.60 9.71 1.12
CA PRO A 181 -24.67 10.18 0.24
C PRO A 181 -24.28 11.39 -0.60
N TYR A 182 -23.38 12.26 -0.11
CA TYR A 182 -22.85 13.39 -0.88
C TYR A 182 -21.98 12.92 -2.07
N ILE A 183 -21.40 11.73 -1.97
CA ILE A 183 -20.69 11.05 -3.07
C ILE A 183 -21.67 10.43 -4.09
N GLY A 184 -22.95 10.25 -3.74
CA GLY A 184 -23.90 9.35 -4.39
C GLY A 184 -25.08 9.99 -5.14
N ARG A 185 -24.85 10.56 -6.34
CA ARG A 185 -25.91 10.73 -7.36
C ARG A 185 -25.40 10.52 -8.79
N SER A 186 -24.79 9.37 -9.07
CA SER A 186 -24.53 8.96 -10.45
C SER A 186 -24.85 7.48 -10.63
N LYS A 187 -25.86 7.19 -11.46
CA LYS A 187 -26.39 5.85 -11.75
C LYS A 187 -25.51 5.07 -12.74
N GLN A 188 -24.22 4.94 -12.48
CA GLN A 188 -23.34 4.14 -13.34
C GLN A 188 -22.71 2.98 -12.56
N LYS A 189 -23.12 1.75 -12.93
CA LYS A 189 -22.41 0.52 -12.55
C LYS A 189 -21.07 0.51 -13.26
N VAL A 190 -20.03 0.90 -12.55
CA VAL A 190 -18.66 0.87 -13.05
C VAL A 190 -18.03 -0.44 -12.57
N ILE A 191 -17.77 -1.38 -13.49
CA ILE A 191 -16.89 -2.53 -13.25
C ILE A 191 -15.49 -2.07 -13.67
N ILE A 192 -14.57 -1.86 -12.73
CA ILE A 192 -13.18 -1.55 -13.06
C ILE A 192 -12.21 -2.43 -12.29
N LEU A 193 -11.49 -3.25 -13.05
CA LEU A 193 -10.25 -3.93 -12.71
C LEU A 193 -9.14 -2.90 -12.48
N THR A 194 -9.00 -2.40 -11.25
CA THR A 194 -7.85 -1.55 -10.87
C THR A 194 -6.93 -2.39 -9.99
N PRO A 195 -5.62 -2.43 -10.28
CA PRO A 195 -4.75 -3.39 -9.63
C PRO A 195 -4.48 -3.07 -8.16
N ILE A 196 -4.78 -1.86 -7.70
CA ILE A 196 -4.52 -1.39 -6.34
C ILE A 196 -5.23 -2.26 -5.27
N ILE A 197 -6.44 -2.78 -5.56
CA ILE A 197 -7.17 -3.61 -4.59
C ILE A 197 -6.51 -4.98 -4.36
N PRO A 198 -6.23 -5.82 -5.38
CA PRO A 198 -5.51 -7.08 -5.15
C PRO A 198 -4.11 -6.83 -4.58
N ILE A 199 -3.45 -5.75 -5.01
CA ILE A 199 -2.19 -5.25 -4.45
C ILE A 199 -2.31 -5.02 -2.93
N THR A 200 -3.31 -4.26 -2.47
CA THR A 200 -3.50 -3.98 -1.03
C THR A 200 -3.81 -5.23 -0.22
N LEU A 201 -4.64 -6.13 -0.79
CA LEU A 201 -5.04 -7.38 -0.17
C LEU A 201 -3.84 -8.33 0.04
N ILE A 202 -2.98 -8.47 -0.98
CA ILE A 202 -1.84 -9.39 -0.91
C ILE A 202 -0.84 -8.93 0.15
N LEU A 203 -0.49 -7.65 0.22
CA LEU A 203 0.47 -7.17 1.24
C LEU A 203 -0.07 -7.38 2.66
N SER A 204 -1.38 -7.12 2.86
CA SER A 204 -2.04 -7.29 4.15
C SER A 204 -2.04 -8.75 4.60
N ILE A 205 -2.33 -9.67 3.68
CA ILE A 205 -2.24 -11.12 3.93
C ILE A 205 -0.81 -11.52 4.29
N LEU A 206 0.19 -11.06 3.52
CA LEU A 206 1.59 -11.39 3.76
C LEU A 206 2.10 -10.84 5.11
N TYR A 207 1.65 -9.65 5.51
CA TYR A 207 1.94 -9.09 6.83
C TYR A 207 1.37 -9.94 7.96
N ILE A 208 0.10 -10.37 7.84
CA ILE A 208 -0.54 -11.25 8.83
C ILE A 208 0.22 -12.58 8.91
N LEU A 209 0.54 -13.20 7.77
CA LEU A 209 1.30 -14.45 7.70
C LEU A 209 2.70 -14.30 8.33
N TYR A 210 3.38 -13.19 8.09
CA TYR A 210 4.67 -12.90 8.72
C TYR A 210 4.56 -12.81 10.25
N LYS A 211 3.55 -12.07 10.75
CA LYS A 211 3.31 -11.90 12.19
C LYS A 211 2.95 -13.22 12.88
N VAL A 212 2.15 -14.06 12.23
CA VAL A 212 1.80 -15.40 12.76
C VAL A 212 3.03 -16.32 12.75
N SER A 213 3.84 -16.28 11.70
CA SER A 213 5.05 -17.10 11.59
C SER A 213 6.11 -16.75 12.64
N THR A 214 6.19 -15.48 13.05
CA THR A 214 7.15 -15.02 14.08
C THR A 214 6.68 -15.34 15.50
N ASN A 215 5.38 -15.37 15.75
CA ASN A 215 4.82 -15.73 17.06
C ASN A 215 4.82 -17.25 17.34
N ASN A 216 4.90 -18.10 16.32
CA ASN A 216 4.91 -19.57 16.45
C ASN A 216 6.33 -20.18 16.62
N ILE A 217 7.35 -19.36 16.87
CA ILE A 217 8.75 -19.81 17.08
C ILE A 217 9.13 -19.80 18.59
N TYR A 218 8.14 -19.82 19.50
CA TYR A 218 8.34 -19.96 20.94
C TYR A 218 7.66 -21.22 21.47
#